data_AF-A0AA35YY06-F1
#
_entry.id   AF-A0AA35YY06-F1
#
_cell.length_a   1.000
_cell.length_b   1.000
_cell.length_c   1.000
_cell.angle_alpha   90.00
_cell.angle_beta   90.00
_cell.angle_gamma   90.00
#
_symmetry.space_group_name_H-M   'P 1'
#
loop_
_entity.id
_entity.type
_entity.pdbx_description
1 polymer ?
#
loop_
_entity_poly.entity_id
_entity_poly.type
_entity_poly.pdbx_seq_one_letter_code
_entity_poly.pdbx_strand_id
1 'polypeptide(L)'
;MELDGLRFRIWFDQKHAVVNKCIEMRKPHILFMNELMKLFFLEAKHEGKTMLEEASSLGHLDSTFVMGIMWMDEGRHRKQEALDMFNDAYRRANTYEWYLRSNSNMESVSVTNSVAY
;
A
#
# COMPACT_ATOMS: atom_id res chain seq x y z
N MET A 1 -16.41 -30.23 -25.75
CA MET A 1 -15.24 -29.36 -25.47
C MET A 1 -15.82 -28.00 -25.09
N GLU A 2 -16.05 -27.73 -23.80
CA GLU A 2 -16.67 -26.46 -23.31
C GLU A 2 -16.66 -26.32 -21.76
N LEU A 3 -16.31 -27.38 -21.02
CA LEU A 3 -16.30 -27.38 -19.55
C LEU A 3 -15.21 -26.49 -18.91
N ASP A 4 -14.09 -26.26 -19.60
CA ASP A 4 -13.01 -25.41 -19.07
C ASP A 4 -13.41 -23.94 -19.04
N GLY A 5 -14.10 -23.44 -20.06
CA GLY A 5 -14.54 -22.03 -20.12
C GLY A 5 -15.48 -21.61 -18.97
N LEU A 6 -16.32 -22.53 -18.50
CA LEU A 6 -17.22 -22.30 -17.36
C LEU A 6 -16.47 -22.24 -16.02
N ARG A 7 -15.45 -23.09 -15.82
CA ARG A 7 -14.61 -23.04 -14.61
C ARG A 7 -13.77 -21.76 -14.55
N PHE A 8 -13.25 -21.32 -15.69
CA PHE A 8 -12.50 -20.07 -15.77
C PHE A 8 -13.38 -18.85 -15.49
N ARG A 9 -14.63 -18.82 -15.98
CA ARG A 9 -15.58 -17.73 -15.67
C ARG A 9 -15.91 -17.65 -14.18
N ILE A 10 -16.26 -18.78 -13.57
CA ILE A 10 -16.58 -18.82 -12.12
C ILE A 10 -15.38 -18.36 -11.28
N TRP A 11 -14.17 -18.79 -11.62
CA TRP A 11 -12.95 -18.31 -10.98
C TRP A 11 -12.80 -16.78 -11.15
N PHE A 12 -12.95 -16.28 -12.37
CA PHE A 12 -12.79 -14.85 -12.68
C PHE A 12 -13.79 -14.00 -11.88
N ASP A 13 -15.06 -14.42 -11.84
CA ASP A 13 -16.13 -13.72 -11.12
C ASP A 13 -15.87 -13.71 -9.61
N GLN A 14 -15.40 -14.83 -9.05
CA GLN A 14 -14.99 -14.92 -7.65
C GLN A 14 -13.78 -14.02 -7.34
N LYS A 15 -12.79 -13.98 -8.24
CA LYS A 15 -11.62 -13.10 -8.10
C LYS A 15 -12.03 -11.63 -8.10
N HIS A 16 -12.93 -11.23 -9.00
CA HIS A 16 -13.47 -9.87 -9.03
C HIS A 16 -14.25 -9.53 -7.75
N ALA A 17 -15.07 -10.45 -7.25
CA ALA A 17 -15.79 -10.25 -5.99
C ALA A 17 -14.84 -10.06 -4.80
N VAL A 18 -13.76 -10.84 -4.73
CA VAL A 18 -12.73 -10.71 -3.68
C VAL A 18 -12.00 -9.37 -3.78
N VAL A 19 -11.59 -8.96 -4.99
CA VAL A 19 -10.94 -7.66 -5.21
C VAL A 19 -11.87 -6.51 -4.83
N ASN A 20 -13.13 -6.55 -5.25
CA ASN A 20 -14.12 -5.52 -4.90
C ASN A 20 -14.34 -5.42 -3.40
N LYS A 21 -14.45 -6.57 -2.71
CA LYS A 21 -14.55 -6.59 -1.24
C LYS A 21 -13.29 -6.04 -0.57
N CYS A 22 -12.10 -6.32 -1.11
CA CYS A 22 -10.85 -5.73 -0.62
C CYS A 22 -10.78 -4.21 -0.85
N ILE A 23 -11.35 -3.71 -1.94
CA ILE A 23 -11.50 -2.28 -2.22
C ILE A 23 -12.48 -1.64 -1.21
N GLU A 24 -13.65 -2.25 -0.97
CA GLU A 24 -14.61 -1.81 0.05
C GLU A 24 -14.00 -1.75 1.45
N MET A 25 -13.16 -2.75 1.79
CA MET A 25 -12.40 -2.80 3.03
C MET A 25 -11.19 -1.85 3.05
N ARG A 26 -10.99 -1.04 1.99
CA ARG A 26 -9.90 -0.09 1.84
C ARG A 26 -8.52 -0.70 2.09
N LYS A 27 -8.29 -1.91 1.56
CA LYS A 27 -7.00 -2.60 1.70
C LYS A 27 -5.95 -1.86 0.86
N PRO A 28 -4.93 -1.22 1.47
CA PRO A 28 -4.09 -0.24 0.76
C PRO A 28 -3.32 -0.83 -0.43
N HIS A 29 -2.81 -2.06 -0.30
CA HIS A 29 -2.12 -2.75 -1.39
C HIS A 29 -3.04 -3.07 -2.58
N ILE A 30 -4.30 -3.42 -2.32
CA ILE A 30 -5.26 -3.72 -3.38
C ILE A 30 -5.70 -2.43 -4.09
N LEU A 31 -5.89 -1.34 -3.34
CA LEU A 31 -6.13 -0.01 -3.91
C LEU A 31 -4.97 0.40 -4.83
N PHE A 32 -3.72 0.27 -4.37
CA PHE A 32 -2.52 0.57 -5.16
C PHE A 32 -2.43 -0.23 -6.48
N MET A 33 -2.63 -1.55 -6.43
CA MET A 33 -2.57 -2.38 -7.65
C MET A 33 -3.70 -2.08 -8.63
N ASN A 34 -4.90 -1.80 -8.13
CA ASN A 34 -6.04 -1.42 -8.95
C ASN A 34 -5.83 -0.05 -9.62
N GLU A 35 -5.21 0.88 -8.89
CA GLU A 35 -4.85 2.22 -9.37
C GLU A 35 -3.81 2.22 -10.48
N LEU A 36 -2.71 1.48 -10.32
CA LEU A 36 -1.70 1.36 -11.37
C LEU A 36 -2.34 0.85 -12.67
N MET A 37 -3.28 -0.09 -12.57
CA MET A 37 -4.03 -0.57 -13.72
C MET A 37 -4.85 0.56 -14.38
N LYS A 38 -5.57 1.36 -13.58
CA LYS A 38 -6.40 2.46 -14.09
C LYS A 38 -5.58 3.61 -14.68
N LEU A 39 -4.50 4.00 -14.02
CA LEU A 39 -3.66 5.15 -14.37
C LEU A 39 -2.82 4.87 -15.63
N PHE A 40 -2.26 3.66 -15.76
CA PHE A 40 -1.33 3.33 -16.86
C PHE A 40 -1.98 2.59 -18.04
N PHE A 41 -3.12 1.90 -17.84
CA PHE A 41 -3.67 1.01 -18.87
C PHE A 41 -5.10 1.33 -19.32
N LEU A 42 -5.88 2.10 -18.56
CA LEU A 42 -7.31 2.32 -18.84
C LEU A 42 -7.70 3.79 -19.09
N GLU A 43 -6.73 4.69 -19.25
CA GLU A 43 -6.94 6.15 -19.41
C GLU A 43 -7.84 6.80 -18.33
N ALA A 44 -8.06 6.12 -17.19
CA ALA A 44 -8.90 6.57 -16.09
C ALA A 44 -8.10 7.40 -15.07
N LYS A 45 -7.35 8.40 -15.57
CA LYS A 45 -6.29 9.10 -14.81
C LYS A 45 -6.79 9.80 -13.54
N HIS A 46 -8.02 10.32 -13.54
CA HIS A 46 -8.59 10.99 -12.36
C HIS A 46 -8.99 10.00 -11.27
N GLU A 47 -9.72 8.95 -11.65
CA GLU A 47 -10.16 7.92 -10.70
C GLU A 47 -8.95 7.17 -10.13
N GLY A 48 -7.97 6.88 -11.00
CA GLY A 48 -6.68 6.31 -10.69
C GLY A 48 -5.68 7.27 -10.03
N LYS A 49 -6.08 8.46 -9.58
CA LYS A 49 -5.26 9.34 -8.71
C LYS A 49 -5.86 9.41 -7.31
N THR A 50 -7.19 9.37 -7.22
CA THR A 50 -7.93 9.45 -5.96
C THR A 50 -7.66 8.25 -5.06
N MET A 51 -7.56 7.02 -5.59
CA MET A 51 -7.27 5.86 -4.74
C MET A 51 -5.76 5.74 -4.40
N LEU A 52 -4.85 6.38 -5.15
CA LEU A 52 -3.40 6.52 -4.84
C LEU A 52 -3.24 7.47 -3.67
N GLU A 53 -3.98 8.57 -3.67
CA GLU A 53 -4.10 9.49 -2.54
C GLU A 53 -4.65 8.76 -1.31
N GLU A 54 -5.70 7.94 -1.48
CA GLU A 54 -6.27 7.15 -0.40
C GLU A 54 -5.29 6.11 0.16
N ALA A 55 -4.67 5.28 -0.69
CA ALA A 55 -3.70 4.29 -0.25
C ALA A 55 -2.45 4.93 0.39
N SER A 56 -2.02 6.09 -0.10
CA SER A 56 -0.96 6.91 0.51
C SER A 56 -1.38 7.42 1.90
N SER A 57 -2.62 7.91 2.05
CA SER A 57 -3.15 8.37 3.34
C SER A 57 -3.23 7.25 4.38
N LEU A 58 -3.45 6.02 3.92
CA LEU A 58 -3.45 4.80 4.73
C LEU A 58 -2.04 4.25 5.02
N GLY A 59 -1.00 4.94 4.57
CA GLY A 59 0.40 4.61 4.84
C GLY A 59 1.05 3.62 3.89
N HIS A 60 0.45 3.36 2.71
CA HIS A 60 1.08 2.50 1.71
C HIS A 60 2.27 3.20 1.04
N LEU A 61 3.49 2.76 1.35
CA LEU A 61 4.73 3.43 0.97
C LEU A 61 4.90 3.58 -0.56
N ASP A 62 4.60 2.53 -1.33
CA ASP A 62 4.71 2.60 -2.80
C ASP A 62 3.71 3.59 -3.41
N SER A 63 2.55 3.73 -2.76
CA SER A 63 1.52 4.68 -3.18
C SER A 63 2.00 6.12 -2.96
N THR A 64 2.58 6.36 -1.78
CA THR A 64 3.21 7.65 -1.46
C THR A 64 4.35 7.98 -2.42
N PHE A 65 5.15 6.97 -2.79
CA PHE A 65 6.27 7.15 -3.71
C PHE A 65 5.80 7.56 -5.13
N VAL A 66 4.85 6.81 -5.69
CA VAL A 66 4.27 7.11 -7.02
C VAL A 66 3.60 8.48 -7.03
N MET A 67 2.83 8.83 -6.00
CA MET A 67 2.21 10.15 -5.86
C MET A 67 3.23 11.29 -5.84
N GLY A 68 4.33 11.14 -5.10
CA GLY A 68 5.37 12.15 -5.07
C GLY A 68 6.08 12.32 -6.41
N ILE A 69 6.30 11.23 -7.17
CA ILE A 69 6.82 11.32 -8.55
C ILE A 69 5.85 12.10 -9.45
N MET A 70 4.55 11.78 -9.39
CA MET A 70 3.53 12.49 -10.17
C MET A 70 3.50 13.99 -9.84
N TRP A 71 3.61 14.36 -8.57
CA TRP A 71 3.65 15.77 -8.16
C TRP A 71 4.92 16.49 -8.60
N MET A 72 6.07 15.80 -8.63
CA MET A 72 7.30 16.36 -9.17
C MET A 72 7.23 16.58 -10.69
N ASP A 73 6.49 15.75 -11.41
CA ASP A 73 6.23 15.88 -12.86
C ASP A 73 5.22 16.99 -13.19
N GLU A 74 4.22 17.22 -12.33
CA GLU A 74 3.22 18.30 -12.45
C GLU A 74 3.82 19.72 -12.34
N GLY A 75 5.10 19.85 -12.02
CA GLY A 75 5.87 21.10 -12.13
C GLY A 75 6.50 21.58 -10.82
N ARG A 76 7.34 22.62 -10.93
CA ARG A 76 8.23 23.08 -9.84
C ARG A 76 7.52 23.46 -8.54
N HIS A 77 6.25 23.82 -8.60
CA HIS A 77 5.48 24.32 -7.46
C HIS A 77 5.17 23.23 -6.42
N ARG A 78 5.08 21.97 -6.85
CA ARG A 78 4.68 20.84 -5.99
C ARG A 78 5.85 19.97 -5.54
N LYS A 79 7.07 20.34 -5.91
CA LYS A 79 8.29 19.60 -5.55
C LYS A 79 8.53 19.57 -4.04
N GLN A 80 8.29 20.68 -3.34
CA GLN A 80 8.47 20.73 -1.90
C GLN A 80 7.43 19.86 -1.17
N GLU A 81 6.17 19.90 -1.60
CA GLU A 81 5.11 19.02 -1.09
C GLU A 81 5.47 17.53 -1.24
N ALA A 82 6.00 17.14 -2.41
CA ALA A 82 6.45 15.77 -2.65
C ALA A 82 7.59 15.36 -1.71
N LEU A 83 8.58 16.24 -1.50
CA LEU A 83 9.70 15.99 -0.60
C LEU A 83 9.23 15.87 0.87
N ASP A 84 8.33 16.74 1.31
CA ASP A 84 7.76 16.68 2.65
C ASP A 84 7.00 15.36 2.87
N MET A 85 6.24 14.93 1.87
CA MET A 85 5.50 13.68 1.88
C MET A 85 6.42 12.45 1.93
N PHE A 86 7.55 12.47 1.20
CA PHE A 86 8.58 11.41 1.28
C PHE A 86 9.25 11.35 2.65
N ASN A 87 9.60 12.50 3.22
CA ASN A 87 10.19 12.57 4.57
C ASN A 87 9.24 12.01 5.62
N ASP A 88 7.94 12.29 5.48
CA ASP A 88 6.91 11.77 6.36
C ASP A 88 6.76 10.25 6.25
N ALA A 89 6.75 9.71 5.03
CA ALA A 89 6.72 8.27 4.79
C ALA A 89 7.95 7.56 5.36
N TYR A 90 9.14 8.11 5.13
CA TYR A 90 10.40 7.60 5.68
C TYR A 90 10.38 7.58 7.21
N ARG A 91 9.90 8.66 7.84
CA ARG A 91 9.74 8.72 9.30
C ARG A 91 8.77 7.65 9.82
N ARG A 92 7.62 7.46 9.17
CA ARG A 92 6.65 6.42 9.57
C ARG A 92 7.21 5.02 9.44
N ALA A 93 7.90 4.73 8.32
CA ALA A 93 8.55 3.44 8.10
C ALA A 93 9.59 3.14 9.18
N ASN A 94 10.46 4.11 9.49
CA ASN A 94 11.49 3.96 10.51
C ASN A 94 10.94 3.93 11.94
N THR A 95 9.81 4.58 12.21
CA THR A 95 9.17 4.52 13.54
C THR A 95 8.60 3.12 13.78
N TYR A 96 8.03 2.48 12.75
CA TYR A 96 7.60 1.08 12.81
C TYR A 96 8.79 0.13 13.00
N GLU A 97 9.89 0.35 12.28
CA GLU A 97 11.11 -0.44 12.45
C GLU A 97 11.68 -0.30 13.88
N TRP A 98 11.67 0.92 14.42
CA TRP A 98 12.09 1.19 15.80
C TRP A 98 11.16 0.51 16.82
N TYR A 99 9.84 0.59 16.62
CA TYR A 99 8.83 -0.05 17.47
C TYR A 99 8.96 -1.58 17.48
N LEU A 100 9.18 -2.19 16.31
CA LEU A 100 9.44 -3.63 16.19
C LEU A 100 10.74 -4.02 16.88
N ARG A 101 11.81 -3.21 16.73
CA ARG A 101 13.11 -3.44 17.34
C ARG A 101 13.11 -3.27 18.86
N SER A 102 12.33 -2.33 19.40
CA SER A 102 12.16 -2.16 20.85
C SER A 102 11.38 -3.31 21.48
N ASN A 103 10.35 -3.82 20.79
CA ASN A 103 9.55 -4.93 21.28
C ASN A 103 10.27 -6.28 21.19
N SER A 104 11.05 -6.53 20.13
CA SER A 104 11.90 -7.74 20.04
C SER A 104 12.97 -7.76 21.14
N ASN A 105 13.44 -6.59 21.57
CA ASN A 105 14.40 -6.50 22.67
C ASN A 105 13.74 -6.71 24.04
N MET A 106 12.46 -6.35 24.23
CA MET A 106 11.73 -6.65 25.48
C MET A 106 11.49 -8.16 25.68
N GLU A 107 11.20 -8.92 24.62
CA GLU A 107 11.05 -10.38 24.71
C GLU A 107 12.38 -11.09 25.04
N SER A 108 13.52 -10.57 24.57
CA SER A 108 14.84 -11.11 24.91
C SER A 108 15.27 -10.86 26.36
N VAL A 109 14.71 -9.85 27.04
CA VAL A 109 15.02 -9.52 28.45
C VAL A 109 14.17 -10.35 29.43
N SER A 110 13.02 -10.89 28.99
CA SER A 110 12.19 -11.78 29.82
C SER A 110 12.70 -13.22 29.94
N VAL A 111 13.68 -13.65 29.13
CA VAL A 111 14.17 -15.05 29.12
C VAL A 111 15.45 -15.24 29.96
N THR A 112 16.09 -14.17 30.46
CA THR A 112 17.38 -14.28 31.19
C THR A 112 17.29 -14.21 32.72
N ASN A 113 16.10 -14.11 33.32
CA ASN A 113 15.95 -13.97 34.78
C ASN A 113 15.41 -15.20 35.51
N SER A 114 15.65 -16.42 35.01
CA SER A 114 15.24 -17.66 35.71
C SER A 114 16.33 -18.72 35.78
N VAL A 115 17.53 -18.40 36.27
CA VAL A 115 18.43 -19.40 36.92
C VAL A 115 19.33 -18.69 37.95
N ALA A 116 18.93 -18.72 39.22
CA ALA A 116 19.71 -18.55 40.47
C ALA A 116 18.72 -18.05 41.54
N TYR A 117 18.37 -18.75 42.61
CA TYR A 117 18.99 -19.83 43.39
C TYR A 117 17.94 -20.85 43.80
#